data_AF-A0A2G6KL58-F1
#
_entry.id   AF-A0A2G6KL58-F1
#
_cell.length_a   1.000
_cell.length_b   1.000
_cell.length_c   1.000
_cell.angle_alpha   90.00
_cell.angle_beta   90.00
_cell.angle_gamma   90.00
#
_symmetry.space_group_name_H-M   'P 1'
#
loop_
_entity.id
_entity.type
_entity.pdbx_description
1 polymer ?
#
loop_
_entity_poly.entity_id
_entity_poly.type
_entity_poly.pdbx_seq_one_letter_code
_entity_poly.pdbx_strand_id
1 'polypeptide(L)' 'MKSYAVYTRGHVDCSAIIQGNGLNKAIPIVEVNHSQPHVTHEAAIDSMDNKQFETLIARGLTEDETVELIIQGLLS' A
#
# COMPACT_ATOMS: atom_id res chain seq x y z
N MET A 1 -0.81 15.31 -2.42
CA MET A 1 0.53 15.91 -2.50
C MET A 1 0.49 17.19 -3.31
N LYS A 2 1.06 18.29 -2.79
CA LYS A 2 1.03 19.61 -3.43
C LYS A 2 2.45 20.16 -3.54
N SER A 3 2.86 20.61 -4.72
CA SER A 3 4.17 21.22 -4.98
C SER A 3 4.00 22.64 -5.53
N TYR A 4 4.52 23.61 -4.77
CA TYR A 4 4.37 25.05 -5.01
C TYR A 4 5.70 25.78 -5.27
N ALA A 5 6.84 25.09 -5.25
CA ALA A 5 8.16 25.71 -5.47
C ALA A 5 8.94 24.99 -6.57
N VAL A 6 9.79 25.73 -7.28
CA VAL A 6 10.74 25.15 -8.24
C VAL A 6 11.70 24.19 -7.53
N TYR A 7 12.06 23.09 -8.20
CA TYR A 7 12.94 22.03 -7.68
C TYR A 7 12.45 21.24 -6.46
N THR A 8 11.16 21.32 -6.10
CA THR A 8 10.62 20.45 -5.04
C THR A 8 10.67 18.98 -5.48
N ARG A 9 11.05 18.10 -4.57
CA ARG A 9 10.95 16.65 -4.75
C ARG A 9 9.98 16.06 -3.74
N GLY A 10 9.25 15.04 -4.15
CA GLY A 10 8.69 14.14 -3.15
C GLY A 10 7.99 12.94 -3.76
N HIS A 11 7.70 12.02 -2.87
CA HIS A 11 7.27 10.68 -3.21
C HIS A 11 6.17 10.29 -2.22
N VAL A 12 5.13 9.66 -2.73
CA VAL A 12 4.03 9.11 -1.92
C VAL A 12 3.81 7.68 -2.34
N ASP A 13 3.98 6.77 -1.40
CA ASP A 13 3.58 5.38 -1.54
C ASP A 13 2.26 5.15 -0.78
N CYS A 14 1.35 4.40 -1.40
CA CYS A 14 0.03 4.10 -0.88
C CYS A 14 -0.23 2.60 -0.98
N SER A 15 -0.05 1.89 0.13
CA SER A 15 -0.32 0.46 0.23
C SER A 15 -1.63 0.20 0.97
N ALA A 16 -2.42 -0.73 0.46
CA ALA A 16 -3.65 -1.17 1.11
C ALA A 16 -3.86 -2.67 0.86
N ILE A 17 -4.42 -3.35 1.86
CA ILE A 17 -4.85 -4.75 1.75
C ILE A 17 -6.31 -4.88 2.19
N ILE A 18 -7.08 -5.73 1.51
CA ILE A 18 -8.47 -6.04 1.85
C ILE A 18 -8.59 -7.50 2.30
N GLN A 19 -9.31 -7.72 3.39
CA GLN A 19 -9.74 -9.03 3.86
C GLN A 19 -11.26 -9.19 3.73
N GLY A 20 -11.72 -10.36 3.27
CA GLY A 20 -13.13 -10.70 3.15
C GLY A 20 -13.89 -9.77 2.18
N ASN A 21 -15.07 -9.31 2.59
CA ASN A 21 -15.94 -8.45 1.77
C ASN A 21 -15.67 -6.95 1.95
N GLY A 22 -14.46 -6.58 2.40
CA GLY A 22 -14.10 -5.18 2.58
C GLY A 22 -14.07 -4.39 1.27
N LEU A 23 -14.23 -3.08 1.37
CA LEU A 23 -14.11 -2.16 0.24
C LEU A 23 -13.00 -1.15 0.53
N ASN A 24 -11.99 -1.10 -0.34
CA ASN A 24 -10.94 -0.08 -0.29
C ASN A 24 -11.07 0.87 -1.48
N LYS A 25 -10.78 2.14 -1.24
CA LYS A 25 -10.70 3.16 -2.29
C LYS A 25 -9.50 4.08 -2.00
N ALA A 26 -8.47 4.00 -2.83
CA ALA A 26 -7.39 4.97 -2.82
C ALA A 26 -7.66 6.06 -3.88
N ILE A 27 -7.72 7.33 -3.45
CA ILE A 27 -7.87 8.48 -4.36
C ILE A 27 -6.68 9.40 -4.16
N PRO A 28 -5.64 9.30 -5.00
CA PRO A 28 -4.51 10.20 -4.93
C PRO A 28 -4.86 11.55 -5.56
N ILE A 29 -4.34 12.62 -4.95
CA ILE A 29 -4.39 13.97 -5.52
C ILE A 29 -2.95 14.48 -5.58
N VAL A 30 -2.45 14.75 -6.78
CA VAL A 30 -1.12 15.34 -7.02
C VAL A 30 -1.30 16.67 -7.76
N GLU A 31 -0.84 17.76 -7.16
CA GLU A 31 -0.93 19.12 -7.70
C GLU A 31 0.48 19.71 -7.85
N VAL A 32 0.86 20.09 -9.06
CA VAL A 32 2.18 20.64 -9.38
C VAL A 32 2.00 21.94 -10.15
N ASN A 33 2.48 23.06 -9.59
CA ASN A 33 2.26 24.41 -10.14
C ASN A 33 3.53 25.05 -10.74
N HIS A 34 4.60 24.28 -10.94
CA HIS A 34 5.81 24.70 -11.64
C HIS A 34 6.30 23.60 -12.59
N SER A 35 7.15 23.95 -13.57
CA SER A 35 7.64 22.99 -14.58
C SER A 35 8.84 22.13 -14.12
N GLN A 36 9.47 22.50 -13.01
CA GLN A 36 10.71 21.91 -12.50
C GLN A 36 10.58 20.93 -11.30
N PRO A 37 9.46 20.79 -10.58
CA PRO A 37 9.32 19.77 -9.54
C PRO A 37 9.36 18.35 -10.09
N HIS A 38 9.86 17.42 -9.28
CA HIS A 38 9.82 15.98 -9.57
C HIS A 38 9.04 15.27 -8.47
N VAL A 39 7.83 14.81 -8.80
CA VAL A 39 6.91 14.16 -7.87
C VAL A 39 6.52 12.80 -8.40
N THR A 40 6.62 11.77 -7.57
CA THR A 40 6.19 10.41 -7.90
C THR A 40 5.11 9.93 -6.92
N HIS A 41 4.18 9.14 -7.43
CA HIS A 41 3.15 8.49 -6.63
C HIS A 41 3.06 7.03 -7.03
N GLU A 42 3.14 6.15 -6.03
CA GLU A 42 3.00 4.71 -6.16
C GLU A 42 1.81 4.26 -5.31
N ALA A 43 1.06 3.27 -5.81
CA ALA A 43 -0.07 2.71 -5.11
C ALA A 43 -0.19 1.21 -5.39
N ALA A 44 -0.30 0.43 -4.31
CA ALA A 44 -0.57 -1.00 -4.34
C ALA A 44 -1.82 -1.30 -3.50
N ILE A 45 -2.89 -1.74 -4.15
CA ILE A 45 -4.11 -2.19 -3.48
C ILE A 45 -4.24 -3.67 -3.74
N ASP A 46 -4.11 -4.48 -2.70
CA ASP A 46 -4.15 -5.92 -2.81
C ASP A 46 -5.35 -6.52 -2.06
N SER A 47 -5.76 -7.69 -2.52
CA SER A 47 -6.54 -8.61 -1.69
C SER A 47 -5.57 -9.50 -0.94
N MET A 48 -5.94 -9.97 0.25
CA MET A 48 -5.11 -10.96 0.93
C MET A 48 -4.93 -12.20 0.03
N ASP A 49 -3.69 -12.43 -0.44
CA ASP A 49 -3.40 -13.54 -1.36
C ASP A 49 -3.63 -14.87 -0.65
N ASN A 50 -4.66 -15.59 -1.10
CA ASN A 50 -5.02 -16.89 -0.57
C ASN A 50 -3.85 -17.88 -0.61
N LYS A 51 -2.93 -17.79 -1.57
CA LYS A 51 -1.76 -18.69 -1.60
C LYS A 51 -0.79 -18.45 -0.46
N GLN A 52 -0.47 -17.20 -0.15
CA GLN A 52 0.41 -16.86 0.98
C GLN A 52 -0.25 -17.28 2.29
N PHE A 53 -1.54 -16.97 2.42
CA PHE A 53 -2.34 -17.35 3.56
C PHE A 53 -2.38 -18.88 3.77
N GLU A 54 -2.80 -19.65 2.76
CA GLU A 54 -2.83 -21.12 2.78
C GLU A 54 -1.46 -21.72 3.09
N THR A 55 -0.39 -21.12 2.55
CA THR A 55 0.98 -21.57 2.78
C THR A 55 1.42 -21.39 4.23
N LEU A 56 1.02 -20.30 4.89
CA LEU A 56 1.35 -20.03 6.29
C LEU A 56 0.54 -20.95 7.23
N ILE A 57 -0.76 -21.14 6.94
CA ILE A 57 -1.58 -22.13 7.64
C ILE A 57 -1.00 -23.54 7.49
N ALA A 58 -0.60 -23.93 6.28
CA ALA A 58 0.02 -25.24 6.03
C ALA A 58 1.35 -25.44 6.77
N ARG A 59 2.02 -24.36 7.17
CA ARG A 59 3.23 -24.37 8.00
C ARG A 59 2.93 -24.40 9.51
N GLY A 60 1.67 -24.45 9.89
CA GLY A 60 1.23 -24.63 11.27
C GLY A 60 0.89 -23.33 12.00
N LEU A 61 0.81 -22.19 11.30
CA LEU A 61 0.29 -20.97 11.89
C LEU A 61 -1.24 -21.06 12.00
N THR A 62 -1.78 -20.45 13.03
CA THR A 62 -3.21 -20.16 13.10
C THR A 62 -3.60 -19.07 12.11
N GLU A 63 -4.90 -18.93 11.86
CA GLU A 63 -5.45 -17.84 11.03
C GLU A 63 -5.03 -16.47 11.56
N ASP A 64 -5.17 -16.22 12.85
CA ASP A 64 -4.81 -14.93 13.47
C ASP A 64 -3.31 -14.63 13.33
N GLU A 65 -2.44 -15.62 13.61
CA GLU A 65 -0.99 -15.48 13.45
C GLU A 65 -0.59 -15.24 11.99
N THR A 66 -1.30 -15.85 11.05
CA THR A 66 -1.08 -15.67 9.62
C THR A 66 -1.44 -14.25 9.17
N VAL A 67 -2.61 -13.75 9.58
CA VAL A 67 -3.05 -12.38 9.30
C VAL A 67 -2.07 -11.37 9.88
N GLU A 68 -1.67 -11.54 11.15
CA GLU A 68 -0.71 -10.68 11.83
C GLU A 68 0.62 -10.62 11.06
N LEU A 69 1.15 -11.77 10.63
CA LEU A 69 2.42 -11.83 9.91
C LEU A 69 2.35 -11.17 8.53
N ILE A 70 1.24 -11.36 7.79
CA ILE A 70 1.02 -10.71 6.48
C ILE A 70 0.95 -9.19 6.65
N ILE A 71 0.22 -8.71 7.66
CA ILE A 71 0.12 -7.27 7.96
C ILE A 71 1.48 -6.70 8.36
N GLN A 72 2.24 -7.42 9.19
CA GLN A 72 3.60 -7.01 9.58
C GLN A 72 4.53 -6.88 8.38
N GLY A 73 4.47 -7.82 7.43
CA GLY A 73 5.27 -7.76 6.20
C GLY A 73 4.85 -6.63 5.23
N LEU A 74 3.60 -6.15 5.30
CA LEU A 74 3.12 -5.02 4.51
C LEU A 74 3.57 -3.67 5.07
N LEU A 75 3.71 -3.57 6.40
CA LEU A 75 4.00 -2.32 7.12
C LEU A 75 5.50 -2.12 7.43
N SER A 76 6.33 -3.10 7.13
CA SER A 76 7.79 -3.08 7.30
C SER A 76 8.50 -2.38 6.14
#